data_AF-A0A8C2MS58-F1
#
_entry.id   AF-A0A8C2MS58-F1
#
_cell.length_a   1.000
_cell.length_b   1.000
_cell.length_c   1.000
_cell.angle_alpha   90.00
_cell.angle_beta   90.00
_cell.angle_gamma   90.00
#
_symmetry.space_group_name_H-M   'P 1'
#
loop_
_entity.id
_entity.type
_entity.pdbx_description
1 polymer ?
#
loop_
_entity_poly.entity_id
_entity_poly.type
_entity_poly.pdbx_seq_one_letter_code
_entity_poly.pdbx_strand_id
1 'polypeptide(L)'
;NIFMNHRAPANGRYKPTCYEHAANCYTHAFLIVPAIVGSALLHRLSDDCWEKITAWIYGMGLCALFIVSTVFHIVSWKKSHLRTVEHCFHMCDRMVIYFFIAASYTPWLNLRELGPLASHMRWFIWLMAAGGTIYVFLYHEKYKVVELFFYLTMGFSPALVVTSMVRHSFIILVTPF
;
A
#
# COMPACT_ATOMS: atom_id res chain seq x y z
N ASN A 1 -2.85 18.44 30.35
CA ASN A 1 -2.82 16.97 30.25
C ASN A 1 -1.66 16.60 29.34
N ILE A 2 -0.67 15.86 29.84
CA ILE A 2 0.64 15.66 29.16
C ILE A 2 0.49 14.87 27.85
N PHE A 3 -0.62 14.14 27.71
CA PHE A 3 -0.97 13.34 26.53
C PHE A 3 -1.84 14.08 25.50
N MET A 4 -2.33 15.27 25.80
CA MET A 4 -3.33 15.95 24.96
C MET A 4 -2.68 17.06 24.16
N ASN A 5 -2.73 16.93 22.84
CA ASN A 5 -2.12 17.91 21.95
C ASN A 5 -2.93 19.22 21.95
N HIS A 6 -2.25 20.35 21.83
CA HIS A 6 -2.94 21.63 21.67
C HIS A 6 -3.69 21.65 20.32
N ARG A 7 -4.83 22.34 20.26
CA ARG A 7 -5.54 22.53 18.97
C ARG A 7 -4.57 23.13 17.95
N ALA A 8 -4.63 22.63 16.71
CA ALA A 8 -3.87 23.20 15.61
C ALA A 8 -4.16 24.71 15.50
N PRO A 9 -3.14 25.56 15.42
CA PRO A 9 -3.35 26.99 15.23
C PRO A 9 -4.03 27.25 13.87
N ALA A 10 -4.90 28.25 13.80
CA ALA A 10 -5.75 28.51 12.62
C ALA A 10 -4.96 28.65 11.30
N ASN A 11 -3.71 29.10 11.35
CA ASN A 11 -2.84 29.31 10.19
C ASN A 11 -1.56 28.45 10.20
N GLY A 12 -1.51 27.35 10.97
CA GLY A 12 -0.33 26.50 11.06
C GLY A 12 -0.64 25.01 10.90
N ARG A 13 0.36 24.26 10.41
CA ARG A 13 0.26 22.80 10.38
C ARG A 13 0.21 22.25 11.80
N TYR A 14 -0.59 21.20 11.98
CA TYR A 14 -0.59 20.39 13.18
C TYR A 14 0.83 19.91 13.50
N LYS A 15 1.24 20.02 14.76
CA LYS A 15 2.54 19.56 15.25
C LYS A 15 2.30 18.39 16.20
N PRO A 16 2.66 17.15 15.81
CA PRO A 16 2.52 15.99 16.67
C PRO A 16 3.34 16.13 17.96
N THR A 17 2.86 15.55 19.05
CA THR A 17 3.67 15.44 20.27
C THR A 17 4.75 14.36 20.13
N CYS A 18 5.73 14.37 21.02
CA CYS A 18 6.73 13.30 21.10
C CYS A 18 6.07 11.92 21.36
N TYR A 19 5.02 11.87 22.18
CA TYR A 19 4.30 10.62 22.44
C TYR A 19 3.55 10.09 21.21
N GLU A 20 2.95 11.00 20.42
CA GLU A 20 2.22 10.64 19.20
C GLU A 20 3.16 10.11 18.12
N HIS A 21 4.33 10.74 17.94
CA HIS A 21 5.34 10.22 17.02
C HIS A 21 5.91 8.87 17.48
N ALA A 22 6.15 8.67 18.78
CA ALA A 22 6.61 7.40 19.31
C ALA A 22 5.55 6.30 19.14
N ALA A 23 4.28 6.62 19.36
CA ALA A 23 3.17 5.69 19.16
C ALA A 23 3.05 5.26 17.70
N ASN A 24 3.08 6.21 16.76
CA ASN A 24 3.06 5.90 15.32
C ASN A 24 4.27 5.05 14.90
N CYS A 25 5.47 5.39 15.39
CA CYS A 25 6.66 4.59 15.11
C CYS A 25 6.53 3.15 15.64
N TYR A 26 5.99 2.99 16.84
CA TYR A 26 5.81 1.68 17.47
C TYR A 26 4.80 0.82 16.72
N THR A 27 3.66 1.39 16.29
CA THR A 27 2.65 0.64 15.52
C THR A 27 3.20 0.12 14.20
N HIS A 28 4.02 0.91 13.50
CA HIS A 28 4.64 0.46 12.24
C HIS A 28 5.77 -0.54 12.48
N ALA A 29 6.65 -0.30 13.45
CA ALA A 29 7.76 -1.19 13.75
C ALA A 29 7.29 -2.57 14.22
N PHE A 30 6.23 -2.61 15.03
CA PHE A 30 5.63 -3.86 15.51
C PHE A 30 5.12 -4.73 14.36
N LEU A 31 4.57 -4.12 13.30
CA LEU A 31 4.01 -4.83 12.15
C LEU A 31 5.06 -5.39 11.18
N ILE A 32 6.33 -5.00 11.30
CA ILE A 32 7.42 -5.58 10.50
C ILE A 32 7.56 -7.09 10.77
N VAL A 33 7.51 -7.51 12.03
CA VAL A 33 7.70 -8.91 12.43
C VAL A 33 6.63 -9.83 11.81
N PRO A 34 5.32 -9.59 11.98
CA PRO A 34 4.31 -10.41 11.34
C PRO A 34 4.35 -10.32 9.81
N ALA A 35 4.77 -9.21 9.21
CA ALA A 35 4.96 -9.12 7.77
C ALA A 35 6.05 -10.07 7.25
N ILE A 36 7.20 -10.13 7.93
CA ILE A 36 8.30 -11.05 7.59
C ILE A 36 7.86 -12.51 7.79
N VAL A 37 7.23 -12.82 8.92
CA VAL A 37 6.74 -14.17 9.23
C VAL A 37 5.68 -14.62 8.21
N GLY A 38 4.73 -13.75 7.89
CA GLY A 38 3.69 -14.02 6.89
C GLY A 38 4.26 -14.23 5.48
N SER A 39 5.23 -13.40 5.07
CA SER A 39 5.95 -13.55 3.80
C SER A 39 6.68 -14.89 3.71
N ALA A 40 7.40 -15.27 4.77
CA ALA A 40 8.10 -16.55 4.84
C ALA A 40 7.12 -17.73 4.81
N LEU A 41 6.00 -17.63 5.52
CA LEU A 41 4.97 -18.67 5.53
C LEU A 41 4.33 -18.86 4.15
N LEU A 42 3.94 -17.77 3.49
CA LEU A 42 3.41 -17.81 2.12
C LEU A 42 4.40 -18.47 1.16
N HIS A 43 5.68 -18.12 1.25
CA HIS A 43 6.70 -18.73 0.41
C HIS A 43 6.85 -20.24 0.66
N ARG A 44 6.76 -20.70 1.92
CA ARG A 44 6.84 -22.13 2.27
C ARG A 44 5.62 -22.93 1.84
N LEU A 45 4.43 -22.30 1.84
CA LEU A 45 3.17 -22.93 1.43
C LEU A 45 2.94 -22.89 -0.08
N SER A 46 3.77 -22.16 -0.83
CA SER A 46 3.65 -22.09 -2.28
C SER A 46 4.30 -23.32 -2.91
N ASP A 47 3.53 -24.08 -3.69
CA ASP A 47 4.04 -25.27 -4.38
C ASP A 47 4.47 -24.89 -5.81
N ASP A 48 3.62 -24.12 -6.50
CA ASP A 48 3.81 -23.74 -7.90
C ASP A 48 4.68 -22.50 -8.11
N CYS A 49 5.28 -22.40 -9.30
CA CYS A 49 6.10 -21.24 -9.68
C CYS A 49 5.29 -19.92 -9.63
N TRP A 50 4.05 -19.94 -10.09
CA TRP A 50 3.16 -18.78 -10.07
C TRP A 50 2.75 -18.35 -8.67
N GLU A 51 2.52 -19.31 -7.77
CA GLU A 51 2.26 -19.07 -6.35
C GLU A 51 3.47 -18.47 -5.68
N LYS A 52 4.68 -19.00 -5.95
CA LYS A 52 5.94 -18.47 -5.42
C LYS A 52 6.18 -17.03 -5.86
N ILE A 53 6.04 -16.72 -7.14
CA ILE A 53 6.20 -15.36 -7.68
C ILE A 53 5.21 -14.40 -7.00
N THR A 54 3.97 -14.85 -6.86
CA THR A 54 2.90 -14.09 -6.24
C THR A 54 3.16 -13.82 -4.75
N ALA A 55 3.56 -14.85 -4.00
CA ALA A 55 3.93 -14.75 -2.60
C ALA A 55 5.11 -13.79 -2.41
N TRP A 56 6.10 -13.85 -3.30
CA TRP A 56 7.25 -12.95 -3.30
C TRP A 56 6.85 -11.49 -3.52
N ILE A 57 6.03 -11.21 -4.54
CA ILE A 57 5.56 -9.84 -4.84
C ILE A 57 4.81 -9.26 -3.64
N TYR A 58 3.85 -10.02 -3.10
CA TYR A 58 3.07 -9.58 -1.95
C TYR A 58 3.93 -9.39 -0.70
N GLY A 59 4.75 -10.38 -0.37
CA GLY A 59 5.60 -10.38 0.81
C GLY A 59 6.64 -9.25 0.79
N MET A 60 7.31 -9.03 -0.35
CA MET A 60 8.24 -7.91 -0.52
C MET A 60 7.53 -6.56 -0.41
N GLY A 61 6.35 -6.41 -1.01
CA GLY A 61 5.55 -5.19 -0.91
C GLY A 61 5.14 -4.88 0.53
N LEU A 62 4.66 -5.90 1.27
CA LEU A 62 4.23 -5.76 2.66
C LEU A 62 5.41 -5.41 3.59
N CYS A 63 6.54 -6.10 3.44
CA CYS A 63 7.75 -5.80 4.19
C CYS A 63 8.27 -4.39 3.87
N ALA A 64 8.33 -4.02 2.59
CA ALA A 64 8.78 -2.69 2.18
C ALA A 64 7.91 -1.58 2.78
N LEU A 65 6.58 -1.74 2.81
CA LEU A 65 5.66 -0.78 3.41
C LEU A 65 6.04 -0.48 4.86
N PHE A 66 6.18 -1.50 5.71
CA PHE A 66 6.47 -1.30 7.12
C PHE A 66 7.90 -0.85 7.38
N ILE A 67 8.88 -1.34 6.61
CA ILE A 67 10.28 -0.94 6.74
C ILE A 67 10.43 0.54 6.38
N VAL A 68 9.94 0.96 5.21
CA VAL A 68 10.08 2.36 4.75
C VAL A 68 9.37 3.31 5.71
N SER A 69 8.16 2.96 6.15
CA SER A 69 7.40 3.77 7.11
C SER A 69 8.10 3.89 8.47
N THR A 70 8.69 2.78 8.95
CA THR A 70 9.45 2.79 10.21
C THR A 70 10.73 3.63 10.08
N VAL A 71 11.46 3.49 8.98
CA VAL A 71 12.66 4.31 8.70
C VAL A 71 12.28 5.79 8.62
N PHE A 72 11.18 6.13 7.96
CA PHE A 72 10.67 7.51 7.91
C PHE A 72 10.42 8.06 9.31
N HIS A 73 9.68 7.36 10.16
CA HIS A 73 9.40 7.81 11.52
C HIS A 73 10.66 7.95 12.39
N ILE A 74 11.62 7.03 12.28
CA ILE A 74 12.91 7.11 12.98
C ILE A 74 13.70 8.34 12.52
N VAL A 75 13.76 8.60 11.21
CA VAL A 75 14.46 9.76 10.64
C VAL A 75 13.78 11.07 11.06
N SER A 76 12.44 11.14 11.02
CA SER A 76 11.67 12.30 11.49
C SER A 76 11.85 12.55 12.99
N TRP A 77 12.02 11.50 13.80
CA TRP A 77 12.28 11.61 15.23
C TRP A 77 13.64 12.21 15.56
N LYS A 78 14.68 11.83 14.80
CA LYS A 78 16.08 12.19 15.10
C LYS A 78 16.43 13.67 14.85
N LYS A 79 15.43 14.53 14.57
CA LYS A 79 15.45 15.99 14.47
C LYS A 79 16.87 16.62 14.50
N SER A 80 17.50 16.78 13.33
CA SER A 80 18.28 17.96 12.94
C SER A 80 19.19 17.65 11.73
N HIS A 81 19.18 18.57 10.74
CA HIS A 81 20.19 18.79 9.70
C HIS A 81 20.09 18.09 8.32
N LEU A 82 19.17 17.14 8.08
CA LEU A 82 19.04 16.50 6.76
C LEU A 82 17.63 16.65 6.15
N ARG A 83 17.21 17.89 5.88
CA ARG A 83 15.95 18.17 5.17
C ARG A 83 15.82 17.39 3.86
N THR A 84 16.92 17.26 3.11
CA THR A 84 16.94 16.51 1.84
C THR A 84 16.63 15.02 2.02
N VAL A 85 17.12 14.42 3.11
CA VAL A 85 16.90 12.99 3.40
C VAL A 85 15.47 12.76 3.89
N GLU A 86 14.96 13.65 4.74
CA GLU A 86 13.55 13.63 5.16
C GLU A 86 12.60 13.73 3.95
N HIS A 87 12.89 14.64 3.01
CA HIS A 87 12.12 14.75 1.77
C HIS A 87 12.17 13.47 0.93
N CYS A 88 13.33 12.85 0.77
CA CYS A 88 13.48 11.61 0.03
C CYS A 88 12.70 10.46 0.69
N PHE A 89 12.84 10.26 2.00
CA PHE A 89 12.09 9.20 2.70
C PHE A 89 10.58 9.45 2.68
N HIS A 90 10.14 10.71 2.75
CA HIS A 90 8.73 11.05 2.59
C HIS A 90 8.18 10.77 1.18
N MET A 91 9.03 10.81 0.14
CA MET A 91 8.63 10.34 -1.19
C MET A 91 8.58 8.81 -1.23
N CYS A 92 9.59 8.14 -0.69
CA CYS A 92 9.66 6.69 -0.65
C CYS A 92 8.45 6.08 0.09
N ASP A 93 8.05 6.65 1.22
CA ASP A 93 6.88 6.23 2.00
C ASP A 93 5.58 6.30 1.17
N ARG A 94 5.44 7.33 0.34
CA ARG A 94 4.27 7.45 -0.55
C ARG A 94 4.34 6.50 -1.74
N MET A 95 5.51 6.35 -2.35
CA MET A 95 5.70 5.41 -3.47
C MET A 95 5.44 3.97 -3.03
N VAL A 96 5.86 3.59 -1.81
CA VAL A 96 5.66 2.23 -1.32
C VAL A 96 4.19 1.91 -1.10
N ILE A 97 3.33 2.90 -0.80
CA ILE A 97 1.88 2.69 -0.72
C ILE A 97 1.31 2.30 -2.09
N TYR A 98 1.68 3.01 -3.17
CA TYR A 98 1.25 2.65 -4.53
C TYR A 98 1.67 1.24 -4.92
N PHE A 99 2.94 0.91 -4.66
CA PHE A 99 3.48 -0.42 -4.93
C PHE A 99 2.80 -1.50 -4.08
N PHE A 100 2.57 -1.22 -2.79
CA PHE A 100 1.91 -2.16 -1.88
C PHE A 100 0.47 -2.45 -2.29
N ILE A 101 -0.30 -1.43 -2.71
CA ILE A 101 -1.66 -1.64 -3.22
C ILE A 101 -1.63 -2.61 -4.42
N ALA A 102 -0.74 -2.38 -5.38
CA ALA A 102 -0.59 -3.28 -6.53
C ALA A 102 -0.13 -4.70 -6.15
N ALA A 103 0.84 -4.81 -5.24
CA ALA A 103 1.33 -6.08 -4.73
C ALA A 103 0.26 -6.85 -3.96
N SER A 104 -0.56 -6.16 -3.13
CA SER A 104 -1.68 -6.72 -2.38
C SER A 104 -2.74 -7.34 -3.28
N TYR A 105 -2.88 -6.81 -4.50
CA TYR A 105 -3.85 -7.33 -5.45
C TYR A 105 -3.35 -8.44 -6.37
N THR A 106 -2.03 -8.58 -6.49
CA THR A 106 -1.42 -9.58 -7.38
C THR A 106 -1.87 -11.02 -7.07
N PRO A 107 -1.97 -11.47 -5.79
CA PRO A 107 -2.34 -12.85 -5.51
C PRO A 107 -3.70 -13.30 -5.99
N TRP A 108 -4.74 -12.54 -5.68
CA TRP A 108 -6.08 -12.93 -6.06
C TRP A 108 -6.35 -12.64 -7.55
N LEU A 109 -5.65 -11.68 -8.19
CA LEU A 109 -5.75 -11.47 -9.64
C LEU A 109 -5.00 -12.51 -10.48
N ASN A 110 -3.94 -13.12 -9.94
CA ASN A 110 -3.16 -14.15 -10.64
C ASN A 110 -3.64 -15.57 -10.36
N LEU A 111 -3.97 -15.90 -9.11
CA LEU A 111 -4.24 -17.28 -8.70
C LEU A 111 -5.71 -17.66 -8.82
N ARG A 112 -6.61 -16.69 -8.94
CA ARG A 112 -8.04 -16.96 -9.06
C ARG A 112 -8.46 -16.90 -10.53
N GLU A 113 -9.21 -17.91 -10.97
CA GLU A 113 -9.78 -17.94 -12.31
C GLU A 113 -10.93 -16.93 -12.43
N LEU A 114 -10.57 -15.70 -12.74
CA LEU A 114 -11.46 -14.54 -12.80
C LEU A 114 -11.81 -14.13 -14.24
N GLY A 115 -11.49 -14.98 -15.21
CA GLY A 115 -11.66 -14.70 -16.62
C GLY A 115 -10.78 -13.54 -17.13
N PRO A 116 -11.02 -13.06 -18.37
CA PRO A 116 -10.17 -12.06 -19.01
C PRO A 116 -10.16 -10.71 -18.30
N LEU A 117 -11.20 -10.37 -17.53
CA LEU A 117 -11.32 -9.08 -16.84
C LEU A 117 -10.22 -8.90 -15.76
N ALA A 118 -9.84 -9.96 -15.05
CA ALA A 118 -8.76 -9.87 -14.05
C ALA A 118 -7.39 -9.63 -14.66
N SER A 119 -7.12 -10.19 -15.85
CA SER A 119 -5.87 -9.93 -16.57
C SER A 119 -5.75 -8.44 -16.94
N HIS A 120 -6.83 -7.84 -17.45
CA HIS A 120 -6.87 -6.39 -17.73
C HIS A 120 -6.72 -5.56 -16.44
N MET A 121 -7.39 -5.96 -15.36
CA MET A 121 -7.32 -5.26 -14.08
C MET A 121 -5.91 -5.31 -13.48
N ARG A 122 -5.19 -6.42 -13.62
CA ARG A 122 -3.79 -6.56 -13.19
C ARG A 122 -2.92 -5.50 -13.85
N TRP A 123 -2.96 -5.40 -15.18
CA TRP A 123 -2.18 -4.41 -15.90
C TRP A 123 -2.60 -2.98 -15.55
N PHE A 124 -3.90 -2.73 -15.42
CA PHE A 124 -4.43 -1.43 -15.01
C PHE A 124 -3.87 -0.98 -13.65
N ILE A 125 -3.89 -1.85 -12.64
CA ILE A 125 -3.40 -1.54 -11.29
C ILE A 125 -1.90 -1.26 -11.30
N TRP A 126 -1.11 -2.07 -12.02
CA TRP A 126 0.34 -1.86 -12.12
C TRP A 126 0.71 -0.59 -12.89
N LEU A 127 -0.02 -0.27 -13.96
CA LEU A 127 0.15 1.00 -14.69
C LEU A 127 -0.23 2.20 -13.83
N MET A 128 -1.31 2.10 -13.05
CA MET A 128 -1.71 3.14 -12.09
C MET A 128 -0.67 3.31 -10.98
N ALA A 129 -0.09 2.22 -10.47
CA ALA A 129 0.99 2.28 -9.48
C ALA A 129 2.24 2.97 -10.05
N ALA A 130 2.62 2.64 -11.29
CA ALA A 130 3.72 3.30 -11.99
C ALA A 130 3.42 4.80 -12.23
N GLY A 131 2.21 5.13 -12.70
CA GLY A 131 1.76 6.50 -12.90
C GLY A 131 1.74 7.33 -11.60
N GLY A 132 1.23 6.75 -10.50
CA GLY A 132 1.26 7.36 -9.17
C GLY A 132 2.68 7.58 -8.65
N THR A 133 3.58 6.62 -8.88
CA THR A 133 5.01 6.74 -8.52
C THR A 133 5.68 7.87 -9.29
N ILE A 134 5.46 7.95 -10.62
CA ILE A 134 5.96 9.03 -11.47
C ILE A 134 5.38 10.38 -11.00
N TYR A 135 4.09 10.43 -10.66
CA TYR A 135 3.45 11.63 -10.15
C TYR A 135 4.10 12.12 -8.84
N VAL A 136 4.35 11.23 -7.89
CA VAL A 136 5.04 11.56 -6.63
C VAL A 136 6.45 12.09 -6.92
N PHE A 137 7.15 11.50 -7.89
CA PHE A 137 8.49 11.92 -8.30
C PHE A 137 8.51 13.32 -8.94
N LEU A 138 7.57 13.62 -9.84
CA LEU A 138 7.56 14.87 -10.61
C LEU A 138 6.93 16.05 -9.88
N TYR A 139 5.81 15.82 -9.18
CA TYR A 139 4.98 16.92 -8.63
C TYR A 139 5.10 17.08 -7.12
N HIS A 140 5.85 16.19 -6.45
CA HIS A 140 6.33 16.37 -5.08
C HIS A 140 5.29 17.01 -4.12
N GLU A 141 4.11 16.38 -4.02
CA GLU A 141 2.99 16.79 -3.14
C GLU A 141 2.23 18.07 -3.53
N LYS A 142 2.43 18.61 -4.74
CA LYS A 142 1.75 19.84 -5.18
C LYS A 142 0.22 19.72 -5.20
N TYR A 143 -0.33 18.55 -5.54
CA TYR A 143 -1.79 18.34 -5.60
C TYR A 143 -2.25 17.11 -4.81
N LYS A 144 -2.45 17.28 -3.49
CA LYS A 144 -2.93 16.20 -2.59
C LYS A 144 -4.24 15.54 -3.04
N VAL A 145 -5.12 16.29 -3.69
CA VAL A 145 -6.41 15.77 -4.20
C VAL A 145 -6.18 14.75 -5.32
N VAL A 146 -5.18 14.96 -6.17
CA VAL A 146 -4.84 14.03 -7.25
C VAL A 146 -4.29 12.74 -6.66
N GLU A 147 -3.40 12.83 -5.68
CA GLU A 147 -2.86 11.68 -4.95
C GLU A 147 -3.99 10.84 -4.32
N LEU A 148 -4.93 11.50 -3.64
CA LEU A 148 -6.11 10.85 -3.07
C LEU A 148 -6.96 10.15 -4.14
N PHE A 149 -7.16 10.78 -5.30
CA PHE A 149 -7.93 10.19 -6.40
C PHE A 149 -7.29 8.91 -6.94
N PHE A 150 -5.96 8.90 -7.11
CA PHE A 150 -5.24 7.69 -7.52
C PHE A 150 -5.41 6.57 -6.49
N TYR A 151 -5.21 6.85 -5.20
CA TYR A 151 -5.40 5.84 -4.16
C TYR A 151 -6.83 5.28 -4.12
N LEU A 152 -7.84 6.14 -4.23
CA LEU A 152 -9.24 5.71 -4.24
C LEU A 152 -9.57 4.86 -5.47
N THR A 153 -9.08 5.26 -6.64
CA THR A 153 -9.34 4.53 -7.88
C THR A 153 -8.68 3.15 -7.85
N MET A 154 -7.42 3.07 -7.40
CA MET A 154 -6.73 1.78 -7.21
C MET A 154 -7.39 0.94 -6.12
N GLY A 155 -7.88 1.55 -5.04
CA GLY A 155 -8.59 0.88 -3.96
C GLY A 155 -9.93 0.29 -4.39
N PHE A 156 -10.68 1.01 -5.23
CA PHE A 156 -12.04 0.63 -5.61
C PHE A 156 -12.12 -0.22 -6.88
N SER A 157 -11.16 -0.10 -7.82
CA SER A 157 -11.21 -0.83 -9.10
C SER A 157 -11.35 -2.36 -8.96
N PRO A 158 -10.72 -3.03 -7.97
CA PRO A 158 -10.98 -4.43 -7.64
C PRO A 158 -12.45 -4.82 -7.45
N ALA A 159 -13.29 -3.94 -6.91
CA ALA A 159 -14.69 -4.23 -6.61
C ALA A 159 -15.48 -4.56 -7.89
N LEU A 160 -15.09 -3.97 -9.03
CA LEU A 160 -15.69 -4.26 -10.34
C LEU A 160 -15.42 -5.71 -10.78
N VAL A 161 -14.21 -6.23 -10.50
CA VAL A 161 -13.88 -7.63 -10.80
C VAL A 161 -14.71 -8.54 -9.91
N VAL A 162 -14.78 -8.25 -8.61
CA VAL A 162 -15.54 -9.07 -7.63
C VAL A 162 -17.03 -9.12 -7.98
N THR A 163 -17.64 -7.98 -8.33
CA THR A 163 -19.06 -7.95 -8.74
C THR A 163 -19.32 -8.69 -10.05
N SER A 164 -18.38 -8.67 -11.00
CA SER A 164 -18.45 -9.50 -12.20
C SER A 164 -18.41 -11.00 -11.87
N MET A 165 -17.65 -11.42 -10.85
CA MET A 165 -17.62 -12.83 -10.40
C MET A 165 -18.98 -13.35 -9.95
N VAL A 166 -19.67 -12.55 -9.12
CA VAL A 166 -20.99 -12.93 -8.57
C VAL A 166 -21.99 -13.13 -9.71
N ARG A 167 -21.90 -12.28 -10.74
CA ARG A 167 -22.76 -12.40 -11.93
C ARG A 167 -22.48 -13.67 -12.73
N HIS A 168 -21.21 -14.02 -12.98
CA HIS A 168 -20.87 -15.24 -13.72
C HIS A 168 -21.25 -16.52 -12.95
N SER A 169 -20.98 -16.55 -11.64
CA SER A 169 -21.34 -17.69 -10.79
C SER A 169 -22.86 -17.87 -10.70
N PHE A 170 -23.62 -16.77 -10.64
CA PHE A 170 -25.08 -16.79 -10.66
C PHE A 170 -25.64 -17.25 -12.02
N ILE A 171 -25.06 -16.81 -13.14
CA ILE A 171 -25.49 -17.25 -14.48
C ILE A 171 -25.28 -18.77 -14.63
N ILE A 172 -24.12 -19.30 -14.23
CA ILE A 172 -23.83 -20.74 -14.30
C ILE A 172 -24.81 -21.57 -13.44
N LEU A 173 -25.25 -21.04 -12.30
CA LEU A 173 -26.15 -21.74 -11.38
C LEU A 173 -27.63 -21.67 -11.81
N VAL A 174 -27.99 -20.69 -12.65
CA VAL A 174 -29.37 -20.44 -13.12
C VAL A 174 -29.62 -20.94 -14.53
N THR A 175 -28.59 -21.32 -15.29
CA THR A 175 -28.72 -22.10 -16.53
C THR A 175 -28.49 -23.58 -16.23
N PRO A 176 -29.52 -24.36 -15.84
CA PRO A 176 -29.42 -25.80 -15.93
C PRO A 176 -29.38 -26.16 -17.41
N PHE A 177 -28.40 -26.97 -17.80
CA PHE A 177 -28.59 -27.83 -18.98
C PHE A 177 -29.70 -28.84 -18.68
#